data_AF-A0AA96MLM2-F1
#
_entry.id   AF-A0AA96MLM2-F1
#
_cell.length_a   1.000
_cell.length_b   1.000
_cell.length_c   1.000
_cell.angle_alpha   90.00
_cell.angle_beta   90.00
_cell.angle_gamma   90.00
#
_symmetry.space_group_name_H-M   'P 1'
#
loop_
_entity.id
_entity.type
_entity.pdbx_description
1 polymer ?
#
loop_
_entity_poly.entity_id
_entity_poly.type
_entity_poly.pdbx_seq_one_letter_code
_entity_poly.pdbx_strand_id
1 'polypeptide(L)'
;MDLLNSVGLAWGNFSPTTRIFLAISVLAILALLGDVLYNLYFCPLASFPGPRLCAISRIPHLIATVRGKQVPWYIKLHNKYGGVVRIAPDILTFTDERAWNDICGSTKYAQYGMIKDPSLASMIGGDLTNPDPAKPRRQQAHTVMRRAMLSALKGANVRKLEGMIDGHVQEYLAALESNSSIHGAVDICDMSSFLMGNLFFDLFLGESLDLFKKDTFHPWIHSFDRFSRGVTILAVLNRFPMLHAPLLYAVKRWGGKERDSFMQPILSRFDRRVAMTTPRDDMLEMVLDGDNKQNTMPLDLLREFSPFLLLGGCDPMPSVIAAFVYFVFRDQNTAIRQRLLKEIRGNFKSEQDITMDRLSKSSTELPYFEACLQESFRCYSPGATGTDRVVPGSGARVADRDVPGGTVVIMLHQPSYSLDEHFARPNEFIPERWLSEDAGRPKEFEHDRRSCVHPFSVGPQACFGQE
;
A
#
# COMPACT_ATOMS: atom_id res chain seq x y z
N MET A 1 24.78 2.97 54.85
CA MET A 1 24.90 4.45 54.83
C MET A 1 26.36 4.90 54.85
N ASP A 2 27.31 4.11 55.37
CA ASP A 2 28.71 4.53 55.52
C ASP A 2 29.52 4.65 54.22
N LEU A 3 29.19 3.86 53.18
CA LEU A 3 29.89 3.95 51.89
C LEU A 3 29.61 5.26 51.15
N LEU A 4 28.38 5.77 51.16
CA LEU A 4 27.99 7.02 50.47
C LEU A 4 28.55 8.26 51.17
N ASN A 5 28.70 8.22 52.50
CA ASN A 5 29.28 9.31 53.28
C ASN A 5 30.80 9.40 53.07
N SER A 6 31.50 8.29 52.84
CA SER A 6 32.95 8.27 52.60
C SER A 6 33.40 8.89 51.26
N VAL A 7 32.47 9.10 50.31
CA VAL A 7 32.73 9.65 48.96
C VAL A 7 32.14 11.07 48.80
N GLY A 8 31.68 11.70 49.89
CA GLY A 8 31.14 13.08 49.86
C GLY A 8 29.76 13.25 49.23
N LEU A 9 29.10 12.15 48.83
CA LEU A 9 27.78 12.10 48.18
C LEU A 9 26.63 11.98 49.21
N ALA A 10 26.81 12.49 50.43
CA ALA A 10 25.75 12.48 51.43
C ALA A 10 24.58 13.33 50.91
N TRP A 11 23.34 12.82 51.02
CA TRP A 11 22.12 13.51 50.55
C TRP A 11 22.01 14.96 51.10
N GLY A 12 22.54 15.18 52.30
CA GLY A 12 22.65 16.49 52.96
C GLY A 12 23.54 17.52 52.27
N ASN A 13 24.45 17.11 51.37
CA ASN A 13 25.42 17.97 50.71
C ASN A 13 24.91 18.56 49.38
N PHE A 14 23.83 18.01 48.82
CA PHE A 14 23.21 18.54 47.61
C PHE A 14 22.33 19.75 47.94
N SER A 15 22.31 20.75 47.05
CA SER A 15 21.36 21.85 47.14
C SER A 15 19.91 21.34 47.06
N PRO A 16 18.92 22.08 47.58
CA PRO A 16 17.51 21.69 47.46
C PRO A 16 17.07 21.45 46.00
N THR A 17 17.57 22.24 45.06
CA THR A 17 17.26 22.08 43.63
C THR A 17 17.84 20.79 43.05
N THR A 18 19.08 20.43 43.41
CA THR A 18 19.69 19.16 42.99
C THR A 18 18.95 17.96 43.58
N ARG A 19 18.49 18.02 44.84
CA ARG A 19 17.69 16.95 45.44
C ARG A 19 16.35 16.75 44.74
N ILE A 20 15.66 17.85 44.38
CA ILE A 20 14.40 17.79 43.61
C ILE A 20 14.65 17.15 42.25
N PHE A 21 15.69 17.57 41.53
CA PHE A 21 16.03 17.00 40.22
C PHE A 21 16.37 15.51 40.31
N LEU A 22 17.13 15.09 41.32
CA LEU A 22 17.45 13.68 41.58
C LEU A 22 16.19 12.87 41.91
N ALA A 23 15.30 13.40 42.75
CA ALA A 23 14.03 12.74 43.07
C ALA A 23 13.14 12.57 41.83
N ILE A 24 13.01 13.61 41.00
CA ILE A 24 12.27 13.54 39.72
C ILE A 24 12.91 12.51 38.79
N SER A 25 14.24 12.49 38.69
CA SER A 25 14.97 11.55 37.83
C SER A 25 14.76 10.10 38.28
N VAL A 26 14.81 9.83 39.59
CA VAL A 26 14.55 8.49 40.16
C VAL A 26 13.10 8.08 39.91
N LEU A 27 12.12 8.97 40.14
CA LEU A 27 10.71 8.69 39.85
C LEU A 27 10.48 8.39 38.36
N ALA A 28 11.10 9.16 37.46
CA ALA A 28 11.03 8.92 36.02
C ALA A 28 11.63 7.55 35.64
N ILE A 29 12.78 7.18 36.21
CA ILE A 29 13.40 5.87 36.00
C ILE A 29 12.50 4.73 36.51
N LEU A 30 11.93 4.88 37.71
CA LEU A 30 11.02 3.87 38.26
C LEU A 30 9.74 3.73 37.43
N ALA A 31 9.18 4.84 36.94
CA ALA A 31 8.04 4.82 36.02
C ALA A 31 8.39 4.09 34.71
N LEU A 32 9.53 4.41 34.09
CA LEU A 32 10.02 3.74 32.88
C LEU A 32 10.24 2.23 33.09
N LEU A 33 10.83 1.84 34.23
CA LEU A 33 11.00 0.43 34.59
C LEU A 33 9.65 -0.26 34.81
N GLY A 34 8.71 0.41 35.46
CA GLY A 34 7.33 -0.05 35.62
C GLY A 34 6.65 -0.31 34.27
N ASP A 35 6.76 0.64 33.35
CA ASP A 35 6.22 0.52 31.98
C ASP A 35 6.87 -0.62 31.21
N VAL A 36 8.19 -0.81 31.34
CA VAL A 36 8.92 -1.93 30.72
C VAL A 36 8.41 -3.28 31.25
N LEU A 37 8.29 -3.43 32.57
CA LEU A 37 7.81 -4.66 33.19
C LEU A 37 6.34 -4.92 32.83
N TYR A 38 5.51 -3.88 32.85
CA TYR A 38 4.11 -3.97 32.43
C TYR A 38 4.00 -4.47 30.99
N ASN A 39 4.71 -3.84 30.05
CA ASN A 39 4.67 -4.21 28.64
C ASN A 39 5.20 -5.61 28.33
N LEU A 40 6.14 -6.13 29.14
CA LEU A 40 6.70 -7.47 28.96
C LEU A 40 5.81 -8.58 29.51
N TYR A 41 5.16 -8.36 30.65
CA TYR A 41 4.55 -9.45 31.42
C TYR A 41 3.07 -9.27 31.74
N PHE A 42 2.58 -8.04 31.86
CA PHE A 42 1.25 -7.76 32.40
C PHE A 42 0.30 -7.12 31.38
N CYS A 43 0.83 -6.57 30.28
CA CYS A 43 -0.01 -5.95 29.29
C CYS A 43 -0.86 -7.03 28.57
N PRO A 44 -2.05 -6.67 28.06
CA PRO A 44 -2.91 -7.60 27.33
C PRO A 44 -2.25 -8.28 26.13
N LEU A 45 -1.19 -7.66 25.58
CA LEU A 45 -0.43 -8.20 24.45
C LEU A 45 0.79 -9.05 24.85
N ALA A 46 1.01 -9.32 26.15
CA ALA A 46 2.15 -10.09 26.63
C ALA A 46 2.12 -11.56 26.19
N SER A 47 0.94 -12.10 25.86
CA SER A 47 0.76 -13.47 25.35
C SER A 47 1.09 -13.64 23.86
N PHE A 48 1.28 -12.54 23.12
CA PHE A 48 1.62 -12.59 21.71
C PHE A 48 3.14 -12.71 21.53
N PRO A 49 3.62 -13.62 20.66
CA PRO A 49 5.04 -13.86 20.49
C PRO A 49 5.71 -12.68 19.76
N GLY A 50 6.99 -12.46 20.02
CA GLY A 50 7.78 -11.44 19.35
C GLY A 50 9.06 -11.09 20.10
N PRO A 51 9.94 -10.26 19.52
CA PRO A 51 11.14 -9.80 20.21
C PRO A 51 10.80 -9.00 21.47
N ARG A 52 11.49 -9.26 22.59
CA ARG A 52 11.29 -8.50 23.85
C ARG A 52 11.50 -6.99 23.68
N LEU A 53 12.43 -6.58 22.82
CA LEU A 53 12.65 -5.15 22.51
C LEU A 53 11.43 -4.52 21.82
N CYS A 54 10.72 -5.26 20.98
CA CYS A 54 9.49 -4.81 20.33
C CYS A 54 8.33 -4.69 21.32
N ALA A 55 8.28 -5.54 22.35
CA ALA A 55 7.26 -5.42 23.39
C ALA A 55 7.36 -4.11 24.18
N ILE A 56 8.57 -3.56 24.35
CA ILE A 56 8.81 -2.33 25.16
C ILE A 56 9.05 -1.08 24.31
N SER A 57 9.38 -1.23 23.04
CA SER A 57 9.75 -0.10 22.19
C SER A 57 9.37 -0.33 20.73
N ARG A 58 8.90 0.74 20.09
CA ARG A 58 8.61 0.80 18.65
C ARG A 58 9.87 0.97 17.80
N ILE A 59 10.99 1.36 18.42
CA ILE A 59 12.24 1.74 17.73
C ILE A 59 12.73 0.68 16.74
N PRO A 60 12.76 -0.64 17.05
CA PRO A 60 13.22 -1.65 16.09
C PRO A 60 12.40 -1.66 14.80
N HIS A 61 11.07 -1.55 14.92
CA HIS A 61 10.17 -1.44 13.78
C HIS A 61 10.43 -0.15 12.99
N LEU A 62 10.56 1.00 13.68
CA LEU A 62 10.81 2.29 13.01
C LEU A 62 12.16 2.32 12.30
N ILE A 63 13.20 1.69 12.85
CA ILE A 63 14.50 1.53 12.17
C ILE A 63 14.34 0.71 10.89
N ALA A 64 13.56 -0.38 10.92
CA ALA A 64 13.28 -1.17 9.71
C ALA A 64 12.51 -0.34 8.67
N THR A 65 11.56 0.50 9.10
CA THR A 65 10.79 1.43 8.24
C THR A 65 11.70 2.46 7.57
N VAL A 66 12.48 3.23 8.34
CA VAL A 66 13.34 4.29 7.78
C VAL A 66 14.45 3.74 6.89
N ARG A 67 14.90 2.50 7.11
CA ARG A 67 15.89 1.83 6.25
C ARG A 67 15.30 1.17 5.00
N GLY A 68 13.97 1.16 4.83
CA GLY A 68 13.31 0.42 3.75
C GLY A 68 13.52 -1.10 3.82
N LYS A 69 13.65 -1.65 5.04
CA LYS A 69 13.94 -3.08 5.29
C LYS A 69 12.80 -3.78 6.05
N GLN A 70 11.58 -3.24 6.02
CA GLN A 70 10.44 -3.84 6.73
C GLN A 70 10.11 -5.25 6.25
N VAL A 71 10.01 -5.48 4.94
CA VAL A 71 9.67 -6.79 4.37
C VAL A 71 10.62 -7.91 4.83
N PRO A 72 11.96 -7.82 4.61
CA PRO A 72 12.87 -8.87 5.06
C PRO A 72 12.91 -9.00 6.59
N TRP A 73 12.69 -7.90 7.32
CA TRP A 73 12.59 -7.93 8.78
C TRP A 73 11.36 -8.71 9.25
N TYR A 74 10.18 -8.47 8.65
CA TYR A 74 8.95 -9.21 8.94
C TYR A 74 9.05 -10.69 8.57
N ILE A 75 9.60 -11.02 7.40
CA ILE A 75 9.83 -12.43 7.01
C ILE A 75 10.68 -13.13 8.07
N LYS A 76 11.79 -12.52 8.50
CA LYS A 76 12.64 -13.07 9.56
C LYS A 76 11.91 -13.27 10.88
N LEU A 77 11.03 -12.34 11.25
CA LEU A 77 10.24 -12.45 12.48
C LEU A 77 9.18 -13.55 12.39
N HIS A 78 8.42 -13.59 11.30
CA HIS A 78 7.35 -14.58 11.12
C HIS A 78 7.90 -16.00 10.92
N ASN A 79 9.04 -16.18 10.23
CA ASN A 79 9.74 -17.47 10.19
C ASN A 79 10.19 -17.95 11.59
N LYS A 80 10.41 -17.03 12.55
CA LYS A 80 10.85 -17.37 13.91
C LYS A 80 9.70 -17.54 14.91
N TYR A 81 8.67 -16.71 14.83
CA TYR A 81 7.62 -16.58 15.84
C TYR A 81 6.25 -17.08 15.37
N GLY A 82 6.08 -17.39 14.08
CA GLY A 82 4.85 -17.92 13.48
C GLY A 82 3.93 -16.87 12.89
N GLY A 83 2.64 -17.22 12.73
CA GLY A 83 1.65 -16.44 11.97
C GLY A 83 1.22 -15.09 12.55
N VAL A 84 1.52 -14.81 13.82
CA VAL A 84 1.26 -13.52 14.48
C VAL A 84 2.48 -13.07 15.25
N VAL A 85 2.86 -11.79 15.14
CA VAL A 85 4.03 -11.24 15.84
C VAL A 85 3.76 -9.86 16.41
N ARG A 86 4.16 -9.64 17.67
CA ARG A 86 4.19 -8.31 18.30
C ARG A 86 5.45 -7.55 17.90
N ILE A 87 5.29 -6.50 17.10
CA ILE A 87 6.39 -5.71 16.51
C ILE A 87 6.62 -4.35 17.19
N ALA A 88 5.67 -3.91 18.02
CA ALA A 88 5.74 -2.74 18.88
C ALA A 88 4.86 -2.97 20.13
N PRO A 89 4.89 -2.09 21.15
CA PRO A 89 4.10 -2.27 22.36
C PRO A 89 2.61 -2.45 22.10
N ASP A 90 2.09 -1.84 21.04
CA ASP A 90 0.68 -1.74 20.66
C ASP A 90 0.38 -2.25 19.24
N ILE A 91 1.34 -2.89 18.55
CA ILE A 91 1.18 -3.32 17.15
C ILE A 91 1.44 -4.83 16.98
N LEU A 92 0.50 -5.50 16.32
CA LEU A 92 0.59 -6.89 15.90
C LEU A 92 0.60 -7.00 14.36
N THR A 93 1.46 -7.84 13.83
CA THR A 93 1.45 -8.23 12.41
C THR A 93 0.93 -9.66 12.26
N PHE A 94 0.18 -9.91 11.19
CA PHE A 94 -0.40 -11.20 10.86
C PHE A 94 0.04 -11.62 9.47
N THR A 95 0.21 -12.93 9.28
CA THR A 95 0.45 -13.55 7.97
C THR A 95 -0.57 -14.65 7.66
N ASP A 96 -1.38 -15.07 8.62
CA ASP A 96 -2.44 -16.07 8.45
C ASP A 96 -3.52 -15.57 7.48
N GLU A 97 -3.93 -16.39 6.51
CA GLU A 97 -4.94 -16.04 5.50
C GLU A 97 -6.29 -15.61 6.10
N ARG A 98 -6.66 -16.12 7.28
CA ARG A 98 -7.92 -15.77 7.94
C ARG A 98 -7.95 -14.32 8.39
N ALA A 99 -6.78 -13.76 8.70
CA ALA A 99 -6.65 -12.37 9.12
C ALA A 99 -7.08 -11.38 8.03
N TRP A 100 -7.05 -11.76 6.74
CA TRP A 100 -7.59 -10.94 5.66
C TRP A 100 -9.07 -10.59 5.88
N ASN A 101 -9.90 -11.61 6.09
CA ASN A 101 -11.32 -11.39 6.30
C ASN A 101 -11.59 -10.79 7.69
N ASP A 102 -10.88 -11.25 8.72
CA ASP A 102 -11.09 -10.77 10.10
C ASP A 102 -10.76 -9.27 10.26
N ILE A 103 -9.72 -8.78 9.56
CA ILE A 103 -9.26 -7.38 9.65
C ILE A 103 -9.90 -6.50 8.57
N CYS A 104 -9.87 -6.95 7.30
CA CYS A 104 -10.24 -6.13 6.14
C CYS A 104 -11.62 -6.46 5.56
N GLY A 105 -12.19 -7.61 5.92
CA GLY A 105 -13.47 -8.10 5.41
C GLY A 105 -14.68 -7.38 6.00
N SER A 106 -15.80 -8.11 6.07
CA SER A 106 -17.10 -7.61 6.56
C SER A 106 -17.60 -8.42 7.76
N THR A 107 -16.71 -8.79 8.68
CA THR A 107 -17.05 -9.60 9.85
C THR A 107 -17.81 -8.78 10.90
N LYS A 108 -18.35 -9.43 11.94
CA LYS A 108 -19.01 -8.73 13.06
C LYS A 108 -18.09 -7.72 13.78
N TYR A 109 -16.76 -7.90 13.69
CA TYR A 109 -15.76 -7.00 14.27
C TYR A 109 -15.23 -5.97 13.27
N ALA A 110 -15.50 -6.18 11.98
CA ALA A 110 -14.97 -5.38 10.88
C ALA A 110 -16.07 -5.16 9.83
N GLN A 111 -17.27 -4.74 10.24
CA GLN A 111 -18.44 -4.65 9.33
C GLN A 111 -18.15 -3.81 8.06
N TYR A 112 -17.28 -2.80 8.19
CA TYR A 112 -16.82 -1.92 7.12
C TYR A 112 -15.30 -2.05 6.86
N GLY A 113 -14.71 -3.19 7.24
CA GLY A 113 -13.30 -3.28 7.58
C GLY A 113 -13.00 -2.58 8.91
N MET A 114 -11.94 -2.99 9.61
CA MET A 114 -11.42 -2.20 10.73
C MET A 114 -11.03 -0.80 10.24
N ILE A 115 -11.10 0.22 11.11
CA ILE A 115 -10.71 1.59 10.72
C ILE A 115 -9.20 1.66 10.49
N LYS A 116 -8.75 2.51 9.56
CA LYS A 116 -7.31 2.75 9.39
C LYS A 116 -6.77 3.47 10.61
N ASP A 117 -5.50 3.26 10.97
CA ASP A 117 -4.88 4.01 12.07
C ASP A 117 -4.86 5.53 11.77
N PRO A 118 -5.55 6.36 12.58
CA PRO A 118 -5.61 7.81 12.38
C PRO A 118 -4.25 8.50 12.40
N SER A 119 -3.26 7.96 13.11
CA SER A 119 -1.92 8.55 13.20
C SER A 119 -1.16 8.50 11.86
N LEU A 120 -1.49 7.54 11.01
CA LEU A 120 -0.94 7.37 9.66
C LEU A 120 -1.87 7.98 8.60
N ALA A 121 -3.16 7.69 8.68
CA ALA A 121 -4.16 8.17 7.73
C ALA A 121 -4.24 9.70 7.67
N SER A 122 -4.12 10.38 8.82
CA SER A 122 -4.14 11.84 8.89
C SER A 122 -3.01 12.53 8.11
N MET A 123 -1.88 11.85 7.93
CA MET A 123 -0.69 12.36 7.23
C MET A 123 -0.72 12.10 5.72
N ILE A 124 -1.36 11.01 5.29
CA ILE A 124 -1.40 10.63 3.88
C ILE A 124 -2.57 11.34 3.20
N GLY A 125 -3.78 11.28 3.75
CA GLY A 125 -4.96 11.90 3.13
C GLY A 125 -5.97 12.49 4.11
N GLY A 126 -5.58 12.69 5.36
CA GLY A 126 -6.44 13.34 6.34
C GLY A 126 -7.77 12.61 6.47
N ASP A 127 -8.82 13.42 6.51
CA ASP A 127 -10.19 12.94 6.66
C ASP A 127 -10.80 12.28 5.43
N LEU A 128 -10.14 12.37 4.26
CA LEU A 128 -10.53 11.63 3.06
C LEU A 128 -10.23 10.14 3.22
N THR A 129 -9.23 9.81 4.05
CA THR A 129 -8.82 8.43 4.34
C THR A 129 -9.36 7.88 5.65
N ASN A 130 -9.73 8.76 6.59
CA ASN A 130 -10.32 8.42 7.88
C ASN A 130 -11.39 9.45 8.29
N PRO A 131 -12.68 9.12 8.27
CA PRO A 131 -13.71 10.09 8.61
C PRO A 131 -13.70 10.41 10.12
N ASP A 132 -13.51 11.68 10.47
CA ASP A 132 -13.67 12.18 11.85
C ASP A 132 -15.13 12.02 12.31
N PRO A 133 -15.42 11.19 13.33
CA PRO A 133 -16.79 10.98 13.82
C PRO A 133 -17.41 12.24 14.44
N ALA A 134 -16.60 13.22 14.85
CA ALA A 134 -17.07 14.47 15.45
C ALA A 134 -17.45 15.54 14.42
N LYS A 135 -17.28 15.27 13.10
CA LYS A 135 -17.57 16.23 12.03
C LYS A 135 -18.73 15.74 11.14
N PRO A 136 -19.87 16.46 11.07
CA PRO A 136 -21.10 16.04 10.39
C PRO A 136 -20.98 15.69 8.88
N ARG A 137 -19.93 16.18 8.19
CA ARG A 137 -19.70 15.93 6.75
C ARG A 137 -18.86 14.70 6.44
N ARG A 138 -18.12 14.14 7.42
CA ARG A 138 -17.05 13.17 7.16
C ARG A 138 -17.47 11.72 7.30
N GLN A 139 -18.49 11.41 8.11
CA GLN A 139 -18.93 10.03 8.42
C GLN A 139 -19.31 9.14 7.21
N GLN A 140 -19.45 9.70 6.00
CA GLN A 140 -19.79 8.94 4.78
C GLN A 140 -18.89 9.23 3.58
N ALA A 141 -17.85 10.07 3.69
CA ALA A 141 -17.05 10.52 2.54
C ALA A 141 -16.40 9.36 1.78
N HIS A 142 -15.76 8.42 2.49
CA HIS A 142 -15.19 7.22 1.89
C HIS A 142 -16.26 6.33 1.23
N THR A 143 -17.41 6.15 1.86
CA THR A 143 -18.50 5.32 1.32
C THR A 143 -19.11 5.92 0.05
N VAL A 144 -19.36 7.24 0.06
CA VAL A 144 -19.84 8.00 -1.11
C VAL A 144 -18.83 7.91 -2.23
N MET A 145 -17.55 8.17 -1.93
CA MET A 145 -16.47 8.09 -2.89
C MET A 145 -16.33 6.71 -3.50
N ARG A 146 -16.26 5.68 -2.66
CA ARG A 146 -16.16 4.29 -3.12
C ARG A 146 -17.34 3.93 -4.00
N ARG A 147 -18.56 4.32 -3.64
CA ARG A 147 -19.75 4.02 -4.42
C ARG A 147 -19.69 4.67 -5.80
N ALA A 148 -19.34 5.96 -5.88
CA ALA A 148 -19.20 6.68 -7.14
C ALA A 148 -18.11 6.05 -8.03
N MET A 149 -16.93 5.79 -7.45
CA MET A 149 -15.80 5.18 -8.17
C MET A 149 -16.10 3.77 -8.68
N LEU A 150 -16.69 2.91 -7.84
CA LEU A 150 -17.10 1.57 -8.26
C LEU A 150 -18.20 1.60 -9.32
N SER A 151 -19.02 2.65 -9.39
CA SER A 151 -20.02 2.79 -10.45
C SER A 151 -19.34 3.12 -11.79
N ALA A 152 -18.33 3.98 -11.77
CA ALA A 152 -17.55 4.37 -12.94
C ALA A 152 -16.68 3.21 -13.46
N LEU A 153 -16.05 2.46 -12.55
CA LEU A 153 -15.13 1.35 -12.85
C LEU A 153 -15.83 -0.01 -12.97
N LYS A 154 -16.95 -0.09 -13.71
CA LYS A 154 -17.67 -1.36 -13.88
C LYS A 154 -18.06 -1.67 -15.30
N GLY A 155 -17.74 -2.90 -15.71
CA GLY A 155 -18.34 -3.59 -16.84
C GLY A 155 -18.34 -2.77 -18.13
N ALA A 156 -19.50 -2.28 -18.55
CA ALA A 156 -19.64 -1.54 -19.80
C ALA A 156 -18.90 -0.20 -19.82
N ASN A 157 -18.71 0.45 -18.67
CA ASN A 157 -18.00 1.72 -18.60
C ASN A 157 -16.50 1.54 -18.86
N VAL A 158 -15.90 0.48 -18.31
CA VAL A 158 -14.48 0.14 -18.57
C VAL A 158 -14.26 -0.16 -20.05
N ARG A 159 -15.20 -0.87 -20.71
CA ARG A 159 -15.12 -1.14 -22.15
C ARG A 159 -15.11 0.12 -23.03
N LYS A 160 -15.72 1.23 -22.58
CA LYS A 160 -15.64 2.50 -23.32
C LYS A 160 -14.23 3.08 -23.33
N LEU A 161 -13.39 2.69 -22.37
CA LEU A 161 -12.01 3.16 -22.23
C LEU A 161 -11.03 2.40 -23.12
N GLU A 162 -11.45 1.31 -23.76
CA GLU A 162 -10.60 0.42 -24.57
C GLU A 162 -9.77 1.21 -25.59
N GLY A 163 -10.42 2.04 -26.42
CA GLY A 163 -9.71 2.84 -27.43
C GLY A 163 -8.71 3.84 -26.84
N MET A 164 -8.96 4.38 -25.65
CA MET A 164 -8.02 5.27 -24.96
C MET A 164 -6.82 4.49 -24.45
N ILE A 165 -7.06 3.34 -23.80
CA ILE A 165 -6.01 2.46 -23.29
C ILE A 165 -5.13 1.96 -24.43
N ASP A 166 -5.72 1.48 -25.52
CA ASP A 166 -5.01 1.02 -26.71
C ASP A 166 -4.13 2.13 -27.31
N GLY A 167 -4.64 3.36 -27.37
CA GLY A 167 -3.87 4.52 -27.82
C GLY A 167 -2.58 4.72 -27.00
N HIS A 168 -2.70 4.75 -25.66
CA HIS A 168 -1.54 4.91 -24.77
C HIS A 168 -0.59 3.70 -24.81
N VAL A 169 -1.11 2.48 -24.96
CA VAL A 169 -0.29 1.27 -25.14
C VAL A 169 0.51 1.34 -26.44
N GLN A 170 -0.09 1.78 -27.54
CA GLN A 170 0.60 1.94 -28.82
C GLN A 170 1.69 3.03 -28.75
N GLU A 171 1.43 4.15 -28.07
CA GLU A 171 2.48 5.16 -27.81
C GLU A 171 3.65 4.58 -27.02
N TYR A 172 3.36 3.75 -26.01
CA TYR A 172 4.39 3.06 -25.21
C TYR A 172 5.23 2.08 -26.05
N LEU A 173 4.59 1.25 -26.89
CA LEU A 173 5.30 0.32 -27.77
C LEU A 173 6.20 1.05 -28.77
N ALA A 174 5.67 2.11 -29.42
CA ALA A 174 6.46 2.93 -30.34
C ALA A 174 7.65 3.60 -29.64
N ALA A 175 7.46 4.07 -28.41
CA ALA A 175 8.53 4.66 -27.62
C ALA A 175 9.58 3.63 -27.19
N LEU A 176 9.20 2.38 -26.85
CA LEU A 176 10.14 1.29 -26.58
C LEU A 176 10.99 0.96 -27.80
N GLU A 177 10.38 0.81 -28.98
CA GLU A 177 11.08 0.53 -30.23
C GLU A 177 12.07 1.65 -30.58
N SER A 178 11.61 2.90 -30.54
CA SER A 178 12.45 4.06 -30.80
C SER A 178 13.65 4.13 -29.84
N ASN A 179 13.42 4.09 -28.53
CA ASN A 179 14.49 4.19 -27.53
C ASN A 179 15.46 2.99 -27.59
N SER A 180 14.95 1.77 -27.80
CA SER A 180 15.80 0.58 -27.95
C SER A 180 16.69 0.64 -29.19
N SER A 181 16.18 1.19 -30.30
CA SER A 181 16.96 1.36 -31.54
C SER A 181 18.09 2.38 -31.40
N ILE A 182 17.89 3.41 -30.57
CA ILE A 182 18.85 4.50 -30.35
C ILE A 182 19.88 4.12 -29.27
N HIS A 183 19.42 3.54 -28.16
CA HIS A 183 20.24 3.35 -26.96
C HIS A 183 20.63 1.89 -26.69
N GLY A 184 20.07 0.92 -27.43
CA GLY A 184 20.31 -0.52 -27.25
C GLY A 184 19.65 -1.13 -26.00
N ALA A 185 19.22 -0.31 -25.04
CA ALA A 185 18.51 -0.71 -23.83
C ALA A 185 17.51 0.38 -23.42
N VAL A 186 16.48 -0.01 -22.67
CA VAL A 186 15.43 0.87 -22.17
C VAL A 186 15.20 0.61 -20.69
N ASP A 187 14.93 1.67 -19.92
CA ASP A 187 14.52 1.53 -18.53
C ASP A 187 13.01 1.24 -18.46
N ILE A 188 12.66 -0.02 -18.16
CA ILE A 188 11.25 -0.44 -18.07
C ILE A 188 10.53 0.25 -16.91
N CYS A 189 11.22 0.64 -15.83
CA CYS A 189 10.58 1.36 -14.72
C CYS A 189 10.12 2.74 -15.18
N ASP A 190 10.98 3.48 -15.87
CA ASP A 190 10.64 4.81 -16.40
C ASP A 190 9.56 4.70 -17.48
N MET A 191 9.76 3.80 -18.45
CA MET A 191 8.80 3.60 -19.54
C MET A 191 7.41 3.22 -19.01
N SER A 192 7.33 2.35 -18.00
CA SER A 192 6.06 1.95 -17.39
C SER A 192 5.43 3.09 -16.59
N SER A 193 6.26 3.92 -15.93
CA SER A 193 5.81 5.13 -15.23
C SER A 193 5.24 6.16 -16.19
N PHE A 194 5.82 6.28 -17.39
CA PHE A 194 5.33 7.18 -18.42
C PHE A 194 4.01 6.71 -19.02
N LEU A 195 3.87 5.42 -19.32
CA LEU A 195 2.61 4.84 -19.77
C LEU A 195 1.49 5.12 -18.76
N MET A 196 1.71 4.78 -17.49
CA MET A 196 0.69 4.98 -16.46
C MET A 196 0.42 6.46 -16.18
N GLY A 197 1.46 7.30 -16.19
CA GLY A 197 1.31 8.75 -16.05
C GLY A 197 0.45 9.37 -17.16
N ASN A 198 0.70 9.03 -18.42
CA ASN A 198 -0.11 9.50 -19.54
C ASN A 198 -1.54 8.99 -19.45
N LEU A 199 -1.72 7.67 -19.25
CA LEU A 199 -3.02 7.03 -19.21
C LEU A 199 -3.89 7.58 -18.07
N PHE A 200 -3.40 7.62 -16.84
CA PHE A 200 -4.21 8.05 -15.69
C PHE A 200 -4.55 9.54 -15.73
N PHE A 201 -3.65 10.39 -16.23
CA PHE A 201 -3.96 11.80 -16.41
C PHE A 201 -5.02 12.02 -17.49
N ASP A 202 -4.95 11.28 -18.59
CA ASP A 202 -5.95 11.36 -19.64
C ASP A 202 -7.29 10.75 -19.21
N LEU A 203 -7.24 9.67 -18.43
CA LEU A 203 -8.40 8.95 -17.89
C LEU A 203 -9.16 9.76 -16.83
N PHE A 204 -8.46 10.42 -15.91
CA PHE A 204 -9.08 11.12 -14.77
C PHE A 204 -9.19 12.62 -14.95
N LEU A 205 -8.37 13.22 -15.82
CA LEU A 205 -8.32 14.68 -15.98
C LEU A 205 -8.48 15.10 -17.45
N GLY A 206 -8.76 14.17 -18.36
CA GLY A 206 -9.02 14.43 -19.78
C GLY A 206 -7.85 15.07 -20.54
N GLU A 207 -6.64 15.05 -19.97
CA GLU A 207 -5.43 15.65 -20.55
C GLU A 207 -4.22 14.75 -20.23
N SER A 208 -3.65 14.09 -21.24
CA SER A 208 -2.38 13.34 -21.12
C SER A 208 -1.21 14.24 -20.72
N LEU A 209 -0.18 13.64 -20.10
CA LEU A 209 1.09 14.32 -19.80
C LEU A 209 2.04 14.38 -21.01
N ASP A 210 1.75 13.61 -22.08
CA ASP A 210 2.59 13.46 -23.27
C ASP A 210 4.06 13.10 -22.96
N LEU A 211 4.30 12.23 -21.99
CA LEU A 211 5.64 11.96 -21.44
C LEU A 211 6.61 11.37 -22.47
N PHE A 212 6.13 10.65 -23.48
CA PHE A 212 7.01 10.18 -24.56
C PHE A 212 7.44 11.29 -25.53
N LYS A 213 6.83 12.47 -25.44
CA LYS A 213 7.02 13.61 -26.36
C LYS A 213 7.57 14.86 -25.65
N LYS A 214 7.27 15.04 -24.36
CA LYS A 214 7.59 16.25 -23.57
C LYS A 214 8.37 15.90 -22.30
N ASP A 215 9.57 16.46 -22.18
CA ASP A 215 10.44 16.23 -21.02
C ASP A 215 10.01 17.01 -19.76
N THR A 216 9.10 17.99 -19.90
CA THR A 216 8.71 18.89 -18.80
C THR A 216 8.09 18.18 -17.60
N PHE A 217 7.50 17.00 -17.81
CA PHE A 217 6.78 16.25 -16.77
C PHE A 217 7.58 15.07 -16.21
N HIS A 218 8.72 14.69 -16.81
CA HIS A 218 9.56 13.60 -16.30
C HIS A 218 10.03 13.87 -14.86
N PRO A 219 10.61 15.05 -14.53
CA PRO A 219 11.08 15.32 -13.17
C PRO A 219 9.95 15.36 -12.14
N TRP A 220 8.74 15.73 -12.57
CA TRP A 220 7.56 15.76 -11.72
C TRP A 220 7.08 14.34 -11.39
N ILE A 221 7.15 13.38 -12.31
CA ILE A 221 6.81 11.98 -12.01
C ILE A 221 7.78 11.37 -11.01
N HIS A 222 9.08 11.64 -11.13
CA HIS A 222 10.04 11.18 -10.11
C HIS A 222 9.89 11.91 -8.76
N SER A 223 9.02 12.93 -8.67
CA SER A 223 8.68 13.54 -7.37
C SER A 223 7.77 12.66 -6.51
N PHE A 224 7.06 11.68 -7.10
CA PHE A 224 6.23 10.71 -6.37
C PHE A 224 7.04 9.94 -5.31
N ASP A 225 8.20 9.38 -5.67
CA ASP A 225 9.08 8.67 -4.73
C ASP A 225 9.56 9.59 -3.60
N ARG A 226 9.98 10.83 -3.94
CA ARG A 226 10.41 11.82 -2.93
C ARG A 226 9.28 12.19 -1.97
N PHE A 227 8.08 12.38 -2.49
CA PHE A 227 6.89 12.66 -1.71
C PHE A 227 6.57 11.49 -0.77
N SER A 228 6.53 10.26 -1.29
CA SER A 228 6.27 9.03 -0.51
C SER A 228 7.30 8.81 0.60
N ARG A 229 8.60 9.05 0.35
CA ARG A 229 9.65 9.01 1.38
C ARG A 229 9.43 10.06 2.46
N GLY A 230 9.12 11.30 2.06
CA GLY A 230 8.83 12.40 2.98
C GLY A 230 7.65 12.07 3.90
N VAL A 231 6.54 11.60 3.33
CA VAL A 231 5.34 11.19 4.07
C VAL A 231 5.65 10.03 5.02
N THR A 232 6.46 9.06 4.61
CA THR A 232 6.88 7.93 5.46
C THR A 232 7.69 8.41 6.67
N ILE A 233 8.65 9.32 6.47
CA ILE A 233 9.45 9.90 7.56
C ILE A 233 8.55 10.69 8.52
N LEU A 234 7.65 11.52 7.98
CA LEU A 234 6.70 12.26 8.79
C LEU A 234 5.80 11.33 9.61
N ALA A 235 5.28 10.26 9.00
CA ALA A 235 4.47 9.27 9.67
C ALA A 235 5.23 8.57 10.82
N VAL A 236 6.51 8.21 10.60
CA VAL A 236 7.38 7.64 11.64
C VAL A 236 7.58 8.62 12.80
N LEU A 237 7.86 9.89 12.52
CA LEU A 237 8.04 10.91 13.56
C LEU A 237 6.72 11.18 14.31
N ASN A 238 5.60 11.10 13.61
CA ASN A 238 4.26 11.28 14.17
C ASN A 238 3.88 10.20 15.20
N ARG A 239 4.57 9.06 15.22
CA ARG A 239 4.38 7.99 16.21
C ARG A 239 4.86 8.38 17.61
N PHE A 240 5.56 9.50 17.77
CA PHE A 240 6.00 10.05 19.05
C PHE A 240 5.16 11.28 19.42
N PRO A 241 4.28 11.19 20.45
CA PRO A 241 3.40 12.29 20.82
C PRO A 241 4.12 13.62 21.08
N MET A 242 5.31 13.56 21.68
CA MET A 242 6.14 14.74 21.98
C MET A 242 6.63 15.47 20.72
N LEU A 243 6.72 14.77 19.58
CA LEU A 243 7.17 15.35 18.31
C LEU A 243 6.01 15.83 17.44
N HIS A 244 4.76 15.47 17.76
CA HIS A 244 3.60 15.77 16.91
C HIS A 244 3.42 17.26 16.61
N ALA A 245 3.30 18.09 17.65
CA ALA A 245 3.09 19.53 17.51
C ALA A 245 4.24 20.26 16.78
N PRO A 246 5.53 20.06 17.13
CA PRO A 246 6.62 20.71 16.40
C PRO A 246 6.73 20.20 14.95
N LEU A 247 6.44 18.93 14.70
CA LEU A 247 6.43 18.36 13.35
C LEU A 247 5.35 19.01 12.48
N LEU A 248 4.12 19.11 12.98
CA LEU A 248 3.01 19.77 12.26
C LEU A 248 3.34 21.25 11.97
N TYR A 249 3.95 21.95 12.93
CA TYR A 249 4.40 23.33 12.71
C TYR A 249 5.44 23.41 11.58
N ALA A 250 6.47 22.56 11.62
CA ALA A 250 7.52 22.53 10.60
C ALA A 250 6.95 22.20 9.20
N VAL A 251 6.08 21.18 9.11
CA VAL A 251 5.41 20.80 7.86
C VAL A 251 4.58 21.96 7.31
N LYS A 252 3.78 22.64 8.16
CA LYS A 252 3.00 23.81 7.75
C LYS A 252 3.88 24.99 7.31
N ARG A 253 5.02 25.19 7.97
CA ARG A 253 5.90 26.35 7.75
C ARG A 253 6.85 26.19 6.56
N TRP A 254 7.28 24.96 6.27
CA TRP A 254 8.33 24.67 5.28
C TRP A 254 7.93 23.64 4.21
N GLY A 255 6.96 22.76 4.48
CA GLY A 255 6.53 21.71 3.54
C GLY A 255 5.56 22.17 2.45
N GLY A 256 5.03 23.39 2.55
CA GLY A 256 4.02 23.91 1.61
C GLY A 256 4.48 23.94 0.15
N LYS A 257 5.72 24.38 -0.12
CA LYS A 257 6.22 24.53 -1.50
C LYS A 257 6.29 23.21 -2.26
N GLU A 258 6.86 22.17 -1.65
CA GLU A 258 6.96 20.84 -2.28
C GLU A 258 5.57 20.25 -2.48
N ARG A 259 4.70 20.35 -1.47
CA ARG A 259 3.30 19.93 -1.59
C ARG A 259 2.59 20.64 -2.73
N ASP A 260 2.72 21.96 -2.83
CA ASP A 260 2.06 22.74 -3.88
C ASP A 260 2.61 22.39 -5.27
N SER A 261 3.93 22.20 -5.39
CA SER A 261 4.55 21.79 -6.66
C SER A 261 4.05 20.43 -7.16
N PHE A 262 3.69 19.54 -6.22
CA PHE A 262 3.10 18.24 -6.54
C PHE A 262 1.60 18.35 -6.86
N MET A 263 0.83 19.07 -6.04
CA MET A 263 -0.63 19.09 -6.10
C MET A 263 -1.20 20.03 -7.17
N GLN A 264 -0.59 21.20 -7.40
CA GLN A 264 -1.13 22.23 -8.30
C GLN A 264 -1.25 21.76 -9.77
N PRO A 265 -0.29 21.00 -10.34
CA PRO A 265 -0.44 20.45 -11.69
C PRO A 265 -1.65 19.51 -11.86
N ILE A 266 -2.05 18.82 -10.78
CA ILE A 266 -3.21 17.95 -10.75
C ILE A 266 -4.48 18.78 -10.65
N LEU A 267 -4.55 19.66 -9.63
CA LEU A 267 -5.73 20.47 -9.35
C LEU A 267 -6.08 21.41 -10.51
N SER A 268 -5.08 22.01 -11.16
CA SER A 268 -5.31 22.89 -12.31
C SER A 268 -5.87 22.15 -13.53
N ARG A 269 -5.49 20.89 -13.73
CA ARG A 269 -6.04 20.03 -14.80
C ARG A 269 -7.45 19.58 -14.48
N PHE A 270 -7.70 19.22 -13.23
CA PHE A 270 -9.04 18.93 -12.74
C PHE A 270 -9.98 20.11 -13.02
N ASP A 271 -9.57 21.33 -12.64
CA ASP A 271 -10.36 22.54 -12.87
C ASP A 271 -10.61 22.80 -14.35
N ARG A 272 -9.61 22.60 -15.22
CA ARG A 272 -9.77 22.71 -16.68
C ARG A 272 -10.78 21.71 -17.19
N ARG A 273 -10.65 20.44 -16.81
CA ARG A 273 -11.51 19.36 -17.31
C ARG A 273 -12.97 19.56 -16.91
N VAL A 274 -13.22 20.00 -15.69
CA VAL A 274 -14.59 20.31 -15.22
C VAL A 274 -15.18 21.52 -15.94
N ALA A 275 -14.35 22.46 -16.39
CA ALA A 275 -14.78 23.60 -17.19
C ALA A 275 -15.04 23.26 -18.68
N MET A 276 -14.61 22.09 -19.15
CA MET A 276 -14.86 21.64 -20.53
C MET A 276 -16.32 21.20 -20.69
N THR A 277 -16.95 21.59 -21.80
CA THR A 277 -18.33 21.22 -22.15
C THR A 277 -18.40 20.12 -23.20
N THR A 278 -17.26 19.70 -23.74
CA THR A 278 -17.19 18.64 -24.75
C THR A 278 -17.39 17.29 -24.07
N PRO A 279 -18.40 16.49 -24.50
CA PRO A 279 -18.59 15.14 -23.99
C PRO A 279 -17.34 14.30 -24.27
N ARG A 280 -16.91 13.54 -23.26
CA ARG A 280 -15.76 12.64 -23.36
C ARG A 280 -16.03 11.41 -22.52
N ASP A 281 -15.85 10.23 -23.11
CA ASP A 281 -15.84 8.98 -22.37
C ASP A 281 -14.52 8.88 -21.58
N ASP A 282 -14.48 9.52 -20.42
CA ASP A 282 -13.41 9.40 -19.43
C ASP A 282 -13.97 9.09 -18.04
N MET A 283 -13.10 8.72 -17.12
CA MET A 283 -13.53 8.27 -15.81
C MET A 283 -14.09 9.41 -14.96
N LEU A 284 -13.64 10.65 -15.19
CA LEU A 284 -14.19 11.80 -14.46
C LEU A 284 -15.63 12.06 -14.86
N GLU A 285 -15.94 12.02 -16.16
CA GLU A 285 -17.31 12.12 -16.67
C GLU A 285 -18.20 11.02 -16.06
N MET A 286 -17.72 9.78 -16.05
CA MET A 286 -18.46 8.65 -15.48
C MET A 286 -18.75 8.82 -13.98
N VAL A 287 -17.83 9.42 -13.22
CA VAL A 287 -18.02 9.74 -11.80
C VAL A 287 -18.97 10.92 -11.59
N LEU A 288 -18.96 11.90 -12.49
CA LEU A 288 -19.81 13.10 -12.45
C LEU A 288 -21.25 12.81 -12.86
N ASP A 289 -21.46 11.96 -13.88
CA ASP A 289 -22.77 11.60 -14.40
C ASP A 289 -23.54 10.69 -13.44
N GLY A 290 -22.87 9.65 -12.92
CA GLY A 290 -23.42 8.66 -11.98
C GLY A 290 -24.67 7.92 -12.48
N ASP A 291 -25.01 6.78 -11.86
CA ASP A 291 -26.29 6.11 -12.15
C ASP A 291 -27.46 7.02 -11.70
N ASN A 292 -28.15 7.65 -12.67
CA ASN A 292 -29.31 8.52 -12.46
C ASN A 292 -29.10 9.64 -11.42
N LYS A 293 -27.88 10.20 -11.33
CA LYS A 293 -27.48 11.22 -10.33
C LYS A 293 -27.61 10.80 -8.85
N GLN A 294 -27.91 9.52 -8.55
CA GLN A 294 -28.08 9.04 -7.17
C GLN A 294 -26.75 8.64 -6.50
N ASN A 295 -25.67 8.52 -7.29
CA ASN A 295 -24.36 8.04 -6.84
C ASN A 295 -23.21 9.00 -7.17
N THR A 296 -23.48 10.30 -7.29
CA THR A 296 -22.45 11.29 -7.63
C THR A 296 -21.66 11.73 -6.41
N MET A 297 -20.37 12.04 -6.62
CA MET A 297 -19.54 12.65 -5.60
C MET A 297 -19.67 14.18 -5.68
N PRO A 298 -19.77 14.89 -4.54
CA PRO A 298 -19.63 16.34 -4.53
C PRO A 298 -18.33 16.78 -5.22
N LEU A 299 -18.42 17.78 -6.10
CA LEU A 299 -17.32 18.20 -6.95
C LEU A 299 -16.11 18.71 -6.14
N ASP A 300 -16.36 19.41 -5.03
CA ASP A 300 -15.34 19.87 -4.09
C ASP A 300 -14.60 18.70 -3.44
N LEU A 301 -15.33 17.67 -3.04
CA LEU A 301 -14.75 16.44 -2.51
C LEU A 301 -13.94 15.69 -3.56
N LEU A 302 -14.44 15.61 -4.80
CA LEU A 302 -13.75 14.96 -5.92
C LEU A 302 -12.46 15.69 -6.28
N ARG A 303 -12.50 17.02 -6.28
CA ARG A 303 -11.32 17.86 -6.49
C ARG A 303 -10.26 17.61 -5.41
N GLU A 304 -10.66 17.60 -4.13
CA GLU A 304 -9.76 17.33 -3.00
C GLU A 304 -9.16 15.92 -3.07
N PHE A 305 -9.92 14.98 -3.61
CA PHE A 305 -9.53 13.57 -3.72
C PHE A 305 -8.71 13.24 -4.98
N SER A 306 -8.77 14.05 -6.04
CA SER A 306 -8.09 13.78 -7.32
C SER A 306 -6.57 13.50 -7.22
N PRO A 307 -5.79 14.13 -6.32
CA PRO A 307 -4.37 13.80 -6.20
C PRO A 307 -4.12 12.41 -5.60
N PHE A 308 -5.02 11.91 -4.76
CA PHE A 308 -4.96 10.56 -4.21
C PHE A 308 -5.34 9.50 -5.23
N LEU A 309 -6.30 9.80 -6.11
CA LEU A 309 -6.62 8.93 -7.25
C LEU A 309 -5.41 8.74 -8.15
N LEU A 310 -4.77 9.84 -8.54
CA LEU A 310 -3.59 9.77 -9.40
C LEU A 310 -2.41 9.09 -8.71
N LEU A 311 -2.18 9.35 -7.42
CA LEU A 311 -1.16 8.63 -6.65
C LEU A 311 -1.42 7.12 -6.63
N GLY A 312 -2.66 6.71 -6.39
CA GLY A 312 -3.04 5.30 -6.34
C GLY A 312 -2.96 4.58 -7.69
N GLY A 313 -3.10 5.31 -8.80
CA GLY A 313 -3.04 4.77 -10.15
C GLY A 313 -1.64 4.77 -10.77
N CYS A 314 -0.92 5.89 -10.64
CA CYS A 314 0.32 6.13 -11.36
C CYS A 314 1.54 5.42 -10.75
N ASP A 315 1.56 5.11 -9.45
CA ASP A 315 2.77 4.59 -8.77
C ASP A 315 2.78 3.04 -8.61
N PRO A 316 1.67 2.37 -8.26
CA PRO A 316 1.69 0.91 -8.08
C PRO A 316 1.81 0.14 -9.39
N MET A 317 1.13 0.59 -10.44
CA MET A 317 1.04 -0.15 -11.71
C MET A 317 2.36 -0.25 -12.47
N PRO A 318 3.21 0.81 -12.56
CA PRO A 318 4.53 0.68 -13.16
C PRO A 318 5.38 -0.39 -12.52
N SER A 319 5.30 -0.52 -11.19
CA SER A 319 6.02 -1.55 -10.45
C SER A 319 5.57 -2.97 -10.80
N VAL A 320 4.26 -3.17 -11.03
CA VAL A 320 3.71 -4.47 -11.47
C VAL A 320 4.20 -4.82 -12.87
N ILE A 321 4.14 -3.88 -13.81
CA ILE A 321 4.60 -4.07 -15.19
C ILE A 321 6.10 -4.39 -15.19
N ALA A 322 6.90 -3.61 -14.47
CA ALA A 322 8.33 -3.83 -14.35
C ALA A 322 8.66 -5.19 -13.72
N ALA A 323 7.95 -5.58 -12.66
CA ALA A 323 8.11 -6.89 -12.03
C ALA A 323 7.79 -8.04 -12.99
N PHE A 324 6.66 -7.95 -13.71
CA PHE A 324 6.26 -8.95 -14.70
C PHE A 324 7.33 -9.11 -15.79
N VAL A 325 7.78 -8.00 -16.39
CA VAL A 325 8.84 -8.02 -17.41
C VAL A 325 10.13 -8.59 -16.85
N TYR A 326 10.57 -8.13 -15.68
CA TYR A 326 11.80 -8.61 -15.03
C TYR A 326 11.77 -10.12 -14.77
N PHE A 327 10.70 -10.63 -14.15
CA PHE A 327 10.62 -12.04 -13.80
C PHE A 327 10.41 -12.93 -15.02
N VAL A 328 9.62 -12.53 -16.00
CA VAL A 328 9.40 -13.35 -17.20
C VAL A 328 10.65 -13.37 -18.08
N PHE A 329 11.33 -12.23 -18.26
CA PHE A 329 12.37 -12.09 -19.29
C PHE A 329 13.81 -12.29 -18.83
N ARG A 330 14.08 -12.46 -17.52
CA ARG A 330 15.41 -12.84 -17.02
C ARG A 330 15.86 -14.20 -17.56
N ASP A 331 17.17 -14.33 -17.82
CA ASP A 331 17.75 -15.49 -18.53
C ASP A 331 17.38 -16.85 -17.92
N GLN A 332 17.42 -16.95 -16.59
CA GLN A 332 17.05 -18.15 -15.84
C GLN A 332 15.60 -18.61 -16.03
N ASN A 333 14.72 -17.74 -16.54
CA ASN A 333 13.31 -18.02 -16.80
C ASN A 333 12.99 -18.20 -18.29
N THR A 334 13.98 -18.55 -19.12
CA THR A 334 13.79 -18.74 -20.58
C THR A 334 12.66 -19.72 -20.92
N ALA A 335 12.51 -20.83 -20.19
CA ALA A 335 11.43 -21.80 -20.42
C ALA A 335 10.04 -21.20 -20.14
N ILE A 336 9.92 -20.41 -19.07
CA ILE A 336 8.70 -19.68 -18.71
C ILE A 336 8.35 -18.68 -19.82
N ARG A 337 9.33 -17.88 -20.26
CA ARG A 337 9.18 -16.92 -21.37
C ARG A 337 8.69 -17.60 -22.64
N GLN A 338 9.31 -18.71 -23.04
CA GLN A 338 8.95 -19.44 -24.26
C GLN A 338 7.53 -20.01 -24.18
N ARG A 339 7.14 -20.58 -23.04
CA ARG A 339 5.79 -21.11 -22.83
C ARG A 339 4.74 -20.00 -22.90
N LEU A 340 4.99 -18.87 -22.25
CA LEU A 340 4.10 -17.70 -22.29
C LEU A 340 3.96 -17.14 -23.71
N LEU A 341 5.08 -16.92 -24.41
CA LEU A 341 5.05 -16.41 -25.78
C LEU A 341 4.32 -17.38 -26.73
N LYS A 342 4.46 -18.70 -26.54
CA LYS A 342 3.74 -19.71 -27.31
C LYS A 342 2.23 -19.61 -27.09
N GLU A 343 1.77 -19.44 -25.85
CA GLU A 343 0.34 -19.27 -25.53
C GLU A 343 -0.21 -17.98 -26.16
N ILE A 344 0.47 -16.85 -25.97
CA ILE A 344 0.03 -15.56 -26.50
C ILE A 344 -0.02 -15.59 -28.04
N ARG A 345 1.06 -16.02 -28.70
CA ARG A 345 1.13 -16.08 -30.18
C ARG A 345 0.23 -17.16 -30.79
N GLY A 346 -0.20 -18.15 -30.00
CA GLY A 346 -1.18 -19.14 -30.43
C GLY A 346 -2.63 -18.64 -30.37
N ASN A 347 -2.93 -17.72 -29.45
CA ASN A 347 -4.30 -17.22 -29.22
C ASN A 347 -4.65 -15.94 -30.00
N PHE A 348 -3.65 -15.16 -30.39
CA PHE A 348 -3.81 -13.88 -31.11
C PHE A 348 -3.04 -13.90 -32.43
N LYS A 349 -3.69 -13.55 -33.54
CA LYS A 349 -3.07 -13.50 -34.88
C LYS A 349 -2.52 -12.12 -35.19
N SER A 350 -3.11 -11.07 -34.65
CA SER A 350 -2.62 -9.70 -34.71
C SER A 350 -2.85 -8.94 -33.41
N GLU A 351 -2.26 -7.75 -33.28
CA GLU A 351 -2.45 -6.90 -32.11
C GLU A 351 -3.91 -6.44 -31.96
N GLN A 352 -4.62 -6.25 -33.07
CA GLN A 352 -6.04 -5.89 -33.08
C GLN A 352 -6.95 -6.98 -32.52
N ASP A 353 -6.47 -8.23 -32.40
CA ASP A 353 -7.22 -9.31 -31.76
C ASP A 353 -7.19 -9.21 -30.22
N ILE A 354 -6.30 -8.40 -29.66
CA ILE A 354 -6.12 -8.22 -28.21
C ILE A 354 -7.11 -7.17 -27.72
N THR A 355 -8.38 -7.56 -27.61
CA THR A 355 -9.46 -6.69 -27.13
C THR A 355 -9.75 -6.91 -25.65
N MET A 356 -10.39 -5.93 -25.01
CA MET A 356 -10.85 -6.07 -23.61
C MET A 356 -11.79 -7.27 -23.43
N ASP A 357 -12.62 -7.59 -24.42
CA ASP A 357 -13.49 -8.79 -24.35
C ASP A 357 -12.66 -10.09 -24.28
N ARG A 358 -11.61 -10.20 -25.11
CA ARG A 358 -10.71 -11.38 -25.07
C ARG A 358 -9.91 -11.42 -23.77
N LEU A 359 -9.39 -10.28 -23.33
CA LEU A 359 -8.62 -10.18 -22.07
C LEU A 359 -9.49 -10.48 -20.84
N SER A 360 -10.78 -10.15 -20.85
CA SER A 360 -11.71 -10.47 -19.75
C SER A 360 -11.88 -11.99 -19.54
N LYS A 361 -11.51 -12.80 -20.54
CA LYS A 361 -11.54 -14.26 -20.52
C LYS A 361 -10.14 -14.87 -20.30
N SER A 362 -9.15 -14.07 -19.89
CA SER A 362 -7.75 -14.53 -19.70
C SER A 362 -7.65 -15.76 -18.80
N SER A 363 -8.44 -15.83 -17.73
CA SER A 363 -8.44 -16.98 -16.81
C SER A 363 -8.75 -18.32 -17.48
N THR A 364 -9.49 -18.31 -18.59
CA THR A 364 -9.84 -19.51 -19.37
C THR A 364 -9.06 -19.64 -20.68
N GLU A 365 -8.79 -18.53 -21.38
CA GLU A 365 -8.14 -18.53 -22.70
C GLU A 365 -6.62 -18.40 -22.63
N LEU A 366 -6.09 -17.81 -21.56
CA LEU A 366 -4.67 -17.52 -21.32
C LEU A 366 -4.24 -17.95 -19.90
N PRO A 367 -4.48 -19.21 -19.50
CA PRO A 367 -4.25 -19.66 -18.13
C PRO A 367 -2.78 -19.53 -17.70
N TYR A 368 -1.82 -19.63 -18.62
CA TYR A 368 -0.41 -19.49 -18.28
C TYR A 368 0.04 -18.02 -18.15
N PHE A 369 -0.53 -17.10 -18.94
CA PHE A 369 -0.40 -15.66 -18.72
C PHE A 369 -0.93 -15.25 -17.34
N GLU A 370 -2.12 -15.71 -16.97
CA GLU A 370 -2.70 -15.43 -15.66
C GLU A 370 -1.81 -15.99 -14.54
N ALA A 371 -1.27 -17.21 -14.72
CA ALA A 371 -0.32 -17.80 -13.79
C ALA A 371 0.97 -16.97 -13.64
N CYS A 372 1.50 -16.41 -14.73
CA CYS A 372 2.67 -15.52 -14.69
C CYS A 372 2.34 -14.20 -13.98
N LEU A 373 1.13 -13.67 -14.18
CA LEU A 373 0.67 -12.44 -13.55
C LEU A 373 0.51 -12.63 -12.04
N GLN A 374 -0.16 -13.71 -11.61
CA GLN A 374 -0.32 -14.05 -10.19
C GLN A 374 1.03 -14.29 -9.51
N GLU A 375 1.97 -14.98 -10.17
CA GLU A 375 3.31 -15.18 -9.61
C GLU A 375 4.12 -13.88 -9.54
N SER A 376 3.87 -12.93 -10.45
CA SER A 376 4.48 -11.60 -10.40
C SER A 376 3.98 -10.83 -9.18
N PHE A 377 2.67 -10.86 -8.89
CA PHE A 377 2.11 -10.25 -7.67
C PHE A 377 2.62 -10.90 -6.38
N ARG A 378 2.81 -12.23 -6.37
CA ARG A 378 3.38 -12.94 -5.22
C ARG A 378 4.83 -12.53 -4.96
N CYS A 379 5.64 -12.50 -6.02
CA CYS A 379 7.07 -12.17 -5.94
C CYS A 379 7.33 -10.68 -5.71
N TYR A 380 6.44 -9.80 -6.18
CA TYR A 380 6.54 -8.36 -6.00
C TYR A 380 5.15 -7.74 -5.88
N SER A 381 4.71 -7.56 -4.63
CA SER A 381 3.46 -6.90 -4.28
C SER A 381 3.67 -5.39 -4.12
N PRO A 382 2.98 -4.54 -4.90
CA PRO A 382 3.08 -3.07 -4.75
C PRO A 382 2.72 -2.59 -3.33
N GLY A 383 1.74 -3.22 -2.68
CA GLY A 383 1.34 -2.93 -1.30
C GLY A 383 2.09 -3.75 -0.25
N ALA A 384 3.43 -3.77 -0.26
CA ALA A 384 4.23 -4.80 0.41
C ALA A 384 3.95 -5.07 1.91
N THR A 385 3.69 -4.05 2.73
CA THR A 385 3.52 -4.22 4.18
C THR A 385 2.06 -4.33 4.64
N GLY A 386 1.09 -4.11 3.76
CA GLY A 386 -0.32 -3.93 4.16
C GLY A 386 -0.58 -2.59 4.84
N THR A 387 -1.76 -2.45 5.43
CA THR A 387 -2.22 -1.18 6.02
C THR A 387 -2.60 -1.32 7.48
N ASP A 388 -2.21 -0.32 8.29
CA ASP A 388 -2.49 -0.27 9.72
C ASP A 388 -3.99 -0.15 9.98
N ARG A 389 -4.51 -1.02 10.83
CA ARG A 389 -5.92 -1.11 11.20
C ARG A 389 -6.07 -1.14 12.71
N VAL A 390 -7.12 -0.52 13.26
CA VAL A 390 -7.33 -0.45 14.71
C VAL A 390 -8.46 -1.39 15.12
N VAL A 391 -8.17 -2.24 16.09
CA VAL A 391 -9.16 -3.15 16.69
C VAL A 391 -10.21 -2.33 17.45
N PRO A 392 -11.52 -2.58 17.23
CA PRO A 392 -12.59 -1.88 17.95
C PRO A 392 -12.43 -1.95 19.48
N GLY A 393 -12.97 -0.97 20.21
CA GLY A 393 -12.83 -0.90 21.67
C GLY A 393 -13.31 -2.16 22.42
N SER A 394 -14.27 -2.89 21.85
CA SER A 394 -14.77 -4.17 22.37
C SER A 394 -13.77 -5.35 22.25
N GLY A 395 -12.64 -5.16 21.57
CA GLY A 395 -11.79 -6.24 21.08
C GLY A 395 -12.33 -6.92 19.82
N ALA A 396 -11.53 -7.80 19.25
CA ALA A 396 -11.88 -8.63 18.08
C ALA A 396 -11.18 -9.99 18.14
N ARG A 397 -11.77 -11.01 17.52
CA ARG A 397 -11.09 -12.28 17.26
C ARG A 397 -10.46 -12.21 15.87
N VAL A 398 -9.14 -12.35 15.78
CA VAL A 398 -8.37 -12.28 14.54
C VAL A 398 -7.48 -13.51 14.43
N ALA A 399 -7.64 -14.30 13.37
CA ALA A 399 -6.90 -15.56 13.15
C ALA A 399 -6.89 -16.45 14.42
N ASP A 400 -8.08 -16.66 15.00
CA ASP A 400 -8.32 -17.40 16.25
C ASP A 400 -7.67 -16.85 17.53
N ARG A 401 -7.21 -15.60 17.53
CA ARG A 401 -6.67 -14.94 18.71
C ARG A 401 -7.59 -13.81 19.13
N ASP A 402 -7.89 -13.74 20.43
CA ASP A 402 -8.59 -12.58 20.99
C ASP A 402 -7.61 -11.41 21.10
N VAL A 403 -7.88 -10.35 20.35
CA VAL A 403 -7.07 -9.14 20.27
C VAL A 403 -7.77 -8.01 21.05
N PRO A 404 -7.10 -7.40 22.03
CA PRO A 404 -7.62 -6.28 22.80
C PRO A 404 -7.95 -5.06 21.93
N GLY A 405 -8.98 -4.31 22.32
CA GLY A 405 -9.36 -3.07 21.65
C GLY A 405 -8.27 -2.01 21.70
N GLY A 406 -8.19 -1.19 20.64
CA GLY A 406 -7.15 -0.17 20.47
C GLY A 406 -5.80 -0.69 19.97
N THR A 407 -5.61 -2.01 19.89
CA THR A 407 -4.42 -2.61 19.26
C THR A 407 -4.40 -2.29 17.76
N VAL A 408 -3.22 -1.92 17.24
CA VAL A 408 -3.01 -1.81 15.80
C VAL A 408 -2.67 -3.19 15.25
N VAL A 409 -3.38 -3.61 14.22
CA VAL A 409 -3.16 -4.88 13.52
C VAL A 409 -2.84 -4.62 12.05
N ILE A 410 -1.93 -5.42 11.50
CA ILE A 410 -1.50 -5.31 10.11
C ILE A 410 -1.52 -6.70 9.48
N MET A 411 -2.33 -6.90 8.44
CA MET A 411 -2.20 -8.06 7.58
C MET A 411 -1.06 -7.82 6.59
N LEU A 412 0.01 -8.61 6.67
CA LEU A 412 1.19 -8.42 5.85
C LEU A 412 0.99 -9.02 4.46
N HIS A 413 1.28 -8.26 3.40
CA HIS A 413 1.21 -8.73 2.02
C HIS A 413 2.52 -9.48 1.63
N GLN A 414 3.55 -8.79 1.12
CA GLN A 414 4.78 -9.41 0.63
C GLN A 414 5.41 -10.42 1.60
N PRO A 415 5.48 -10.16 2.93
CA PRO A 415 5.95 -11.16 3.87
C PRO A 415 5.14 -12.46 3.83
N SER A 416 3.79 -12.40 3.88
CA SER A 416 2.96 -13.61 3.86
C SER A 416 3.06 -14.37 2.53
N TYR A 417 3.42 -13.69 1.44
CA TYR A 417 3.59 -14.29 0.11
C TYR A 417 4.95 -15.01 -0.06
N SER A 418 5.85 -14.81 0.91
CA SER A 418 7.26 -15.22 0.84
C SER A 418 7.69 -16.14 1.99
N LEU A 419 6.76 -16.56 2.87
CA LEU A 419 7.07 -17.48 3.97
C LEU A 419 7.19 -18.92 3.48
N ASP A 420 8.18 -19.64 3.99
CA ASP A 420 8.39 -21.07 3.71
C ASP A 420 7.20 -21.92 4.21
N GLU A 421 6.49 -21.47 5.25
CA GLU A 421 5.28 -22.12 5.76
C GLU A 421 4.10 -22.01 4.78
N HIS A 422 4.11 -21.02 3.89
CA HIS A 422 2.98 -20.74 2.99
C HIS A 422 3.23 -21.20 1.56
N PHE A 423 4.47 -21.13 1.09
CA PHE A 423 4.82 -21.44 -0.29
C PHE A 423 6.06 -22.32 -0.32
N ALA A 424 6.00 -23.40 -1.10
CA ALA A 424 7.20 -24.16 -1.44
C ALA A 424 8.09 -23.32 -2.37
N ARG A 425 9.38 -23.23 -2.03
CA ARG A 425 10.40 -22.46 -2.77
C ARG A 425 9.94 -21.00 -2.99
N PRO A 426 9.65 -20.24 -1.92
CA PRO A 426 8.98 -18.94 -2.02
C PRO A 426 9.84 -17.88 -2.73
N ASN A 427 11.17 -18.06 -2.76
CA ASN A 427 12.10 -17.12 -3.37
C ASN A 427 12.28 -17.32 -4.89
N GLU A 428 11.61 -18.32 -5.46
CA GLU A 428 11.69 -18.64 -6.89
C GLU A 428 10.41 -18.22 -7.62
N PHE A 429 10.54 -17.76 -8.86
CA PHE A 429 9.41 -17.37 -9.71
C PHE A 429 8.94 -18.59 -10.49
N ILE A 430 7.83 -19.19 -10.06
CA ILE A 430 7.30 -20.44 -10.59
C ILE A 430 5.80 -20.28 -10.90
N PRO A 431 5.43 -19.83 -12.11
CA PRO A 431 4.03 -19.66 -12.51
C PRO A 431 3.19 -20.94 -12.35
N GLU A 432 3.79 -22.11 -12.56
CA GLU A 432 3.12 -23.41 -12.49
C GLU A 432 2.34 -23.66 -11.18
N ARG A 433 2.69 -22.98 -10.08
CA ARG A 433 1.94 -23.10 -8.80
C ARG A 433 0.49 -22.58 -8.90
N TRP A 434 0.22 -21.69 -9.85
CA TRP A 434 -1.09 -21.07 -10.05
C TRP A 434 -1.99 -21.83 -11.01
N LEU A 435 -1.45 -22.82 -11.72
CA LEU A 435 -2.24 -23.66 -12.62
C LEU A 435 -3.21 -24.54 -11.82
N SER A 436 -4.27 -24.98 -12.50
CA SER A 436 -5.10 -26.07 -12.00
C SER A 436 -4.37 -27.41 -12.12
N GLU A 437 -4.87 -28.44 -11.44
CA GLU A 437 -4.25 -29.78 -11.49
C GLU A 437 -4.30 -30.38 -12.89
N ASP A 438 -5.42 -30.20 -13.60
CA ASP A 438 -5.61 -30.59 -14.99
C ASP A 438 -4.73 -29.80 -15.96
N ALA A 439 -4.41 -28.54 -15.64
CA ALA A 439 -3.47 -27.70 -16.40
C ALA A 439 -1.99 -27.98 -16.07
N GLY A 440 -1.71 -28.98 -15.22
CA GLY A 440 -0.36 -29.47 -14.95
C GLY A 440 0.35 -28.81 -13.77
N ARG A 441 -0.38 -28.37 -12.73
CA ARG A 441 0.23 -27.92 -11.47
C ARG A 441 1.08 -29.04 -10.83
N PRO A 442 2.38 -28.81 -10.56
CA PRO A 442 3.22 -29.77 -9.85
C PRO A 442 2.71 -30.06 -8.43
N LYS A 443 2.78 -31.33 -8.00
CA LYS A 443 2.38 -31.76 -6.65
C LYS A 443 3.12 -31.05 -5.52
N GLU A 444 4.36 -30.60 -5.76
CA GLU A 444 5.13 -29.84 -4.77
C GLU A 444 4.46 -28.52 -4.35
N PHE A 445 3.56 -27.98 -5.19
CA PHE A 445 2.83 -26.73 -4.94
C PHE A 445 1.36 -26.95 -4.56
N GLU A 446 0.96 -28.20 -4.29
CA GLU A 446 -0.42 -28.56 -3.96
C GLU A 446 -0.89 -27.85 -2.68
N HIS A 447 0.01 -27.74 -1.71
CA HIS A 447 -0.24 -27.18 -0.37
C HIS A 447 0.15 -25.70 -0.23
N ASP A 448 0.48 -25.01 -1.33
CA ASP A 448 0.73 -23.58 -1.28
C ASP A 448 -0.53 -22.83 -0.83
N ARG A 449 -0.40 -21.92 0.15
CA ARG A 449 -1.47 -21.06 0.64
C ARG A 449 -1.73 -19.89 -0.31
N ARG A 450 -2.19 -20.22 -1.52
CA ARG A 450 -2.51 -19.26 -2.60
C ARG A 450 -3.55 -18.22 -2.18
N SER A 451 -4.46 -18.60 -1.29
CA SER A 451 -5.44 -17.74 -0.61
C SER A 451 -4.82 -16.63 0.25
N CYS A 452 -3.53 -16.69 0.57
CA CYS A 452 -2.85 -15.58 1.23
C CYS A 452 -2.64 -14.39 0.27
N VAL A 453 -2.61 -14.60 -1.05
CA VAL A 453 -2.19 -13.59 -2.04
C VAL A 453 -3.37 -12.71 -2.45
N HIS A 454 -3.47 -11.54 -1.84
CA HIS A 454 -4.45 -10.51 -2.16
C HIS A 454 -3.75 -9.17 -2.45
N PRO A 455 -3.15 -8.99 -3.64
CA PRO A 455 -2.42 -7.77 -3.99
C PRO A 455 -3.30 -6.50 -3.92
N PHE A 456 -4.60 -6.65 -4.13
CA PHE A 456 -5.61 -5.59 -4.07
C PHE A 456 -6.38 -5.53 -2.74
N SER A 457 -5.97 -6.31 -1.72
CA SER A 457 -6.69 -6.49 -0.45
C SER A 457 -8.09 -7.10 -0.63
N VAL A 458 -8.88 -7.20 0.45
CA VAL A 458 -10.23 -7.75 0.46
C VAL A 458 -11.20 -6.84 1.21
N GLY A 459 -12.51 -7.07 0.99
CA GLY A 459 -13.58 -6.43 1.76
C GLY A 459 -13.90 -4.98 1.36
N PRO A 460 -14.64 -4.25 2.23
CA PRO A 460 -15.20 -2.93 1.90
C PRO A 460 -14.16 -1.83 1.64
N GLN A 461 -12.90 -2.06 1.99
CA GLN A 461 -11.79 -1.14 1.77
C GLN A 461 -10.74 -1.69 0.78
N ALA A 462 -11.06 -2.76 0.03
CA ALA A 462 -10.22 -3.26 -1.05
C ALA A 462 -10.00 -2.21 -2.15
N CYS A 463 -8.93 -2.35 -2.94
CA CYS A 463 -8.69 -1.48 -4.08
C CYS A 463 -9.91 -1.47 -5.01
N PHE A 464 -10.36 -0.30 -5.43
CA PHE A 464 -11.46 -0.17 -6.38
C PHE A 464 -10.97 -0.09 -7.84
N GLY A 465 -9.67 0.12 -8.08
CA GLY A 465 -9.04 0.13 -9.41
C GLY A 465 -8.31 -1.18 -9.71
N GLN A 466 -8.97 -2.31 -9.45
CA GLN A 466 -8.43 -3.65 -9.76
C GLN A 466 -8.79 -4.07 -11.20
N GLU A 467 -10.05 -3.86 -11.59
CA GLU A 467 -10.48 -3.93 -13.01
C GLU A 467 -9.90 -2.75 -13.77
#